data_AF-A0A0F0HQD9-F1
#
_entry.id   AF-A0A0F0HQD9-F1
#
_cell.length_a   1.000
_cell.length_b   1.000
_cell.length_c   1.000
_cell.angle_alpha   90.00
_cell.angle_beta   90.00
_cell.angle_gamma   90.00
#
_symmetry.space_group_name_H-M   'P 1'
#
loop_
_entity.id
_entity.type
_entity.pdbx_description
1 polymer ?
#
loop_
_entity_poly.entity_id
_entity_poly.type
_entity_poly.pdbx_seq_one_letter_code
_entity_poly.pdbx_strand_id
1 'polypeptide(L)'
;MTAENSSAAGSSGLPAAVRQIADGYAFTGPALDLGAVLQGGTAYPGAQVRIPLAVLNRHGLVAGATGTGKTKTLQLIAEQLSAQDVPVFLADIKGDVSGISAPGVPSGRVAGRAAEVGQDWTPQGCPGARRHRSRPPGCGHRSR
;
A
#
# COMPACT_ATOMS: atom_id res chain seq x y z
N MET A 1 -1.62 34.49 13.06
CA MET A 1 -0.88 33.45 13.82
C MET A 1 -1.33 32.11 13.29
N THR A 2 -0.87 31.74 12.09
CA THR A 2 0.33 30.92 11.80
C THR A 2 0.06 29.43 11.99
N ALA A 3 -0.15 28.75 10.87
CA ALA A 3 0.22 27.35 10.70
C ALA A 3 0.94 27.25 9.35
N GLU A 4 2.26 27.44 9.39
CA GLU A 4 3.17 27.08 8.29
C GLU A 4 3.19 25.55 8.21
N ASN A 5 2.69 24.99 7.11
CA ASN A 5 2.74 23.55 6.91
C ASN A 5 4.05 23.18 6.22
N SER A 6 5.00 22.72 7.03
CA SER A 6 6.31 22.19 6.65
C SER A 6 6.18 20.96 5.74
N SER A 7 6.43 21.09 4.44
CA SER A 7 6.80 19.93 3.61
C SER A 7 7.73 20.24 2.42
N ALA A 8 8.36 21.42 2.38
CA ALA A 8 9.27 21.81 1.29
C ALA A 8 10.74 21.35 1.49
N ALA A 9 11.05 20.57 2.53
CA ALA A 9 12.43 20.32 2.97
C ALA A 9 13.20 19.23 2.19
N GLY A 10 12.63 18.60 1.15
CA GLY A 10 13.21 17.38 0.56
C GLY A 10 14.13 17.52 -0.66
N SER A 11 14.17 18.68 -1.34
CA SER A 11 14.68 18.72 -2.73
C SER A 11 16.15 19.16 -2.91
N SER A 12 16.75 19.82 -1.92
CA SER A 12 18.06 20.49 -2.08
C SER A 12 19.28 19.55 -2.15
N GLY A 13 19.13 18.28 -1.77
CA GLY A 13 20.21 17.26 -1.81
C GLY A 13 20.05 16.18 -2.88
N LEU A 14 19.00 16.23 -3.70
CA LEU A 14 18.69 15.16 -4.66
C LEU A 14 19.50 15.28 -5.97
N PRO A 15 19.97 14.15 -6.54
CA PRO A 15 20.48 14.13 -7.91
C PRO A 15 19.45 14.70 -8.89
N ALA A 16 19.92 15.36 -9.94
CA ALA A 16 19.04 16.04 -10.90
C ALA A 16 17.96 15.11 -11.48
N ALA A 17 18.31 13.87 -11.83
CA ALA A 17 17.36 12.87 -12.35
C ALA A 17 16.31 12.46 -11.30
N VAL A 18 16.71 12.29 -10.04
CA VAL A 18 15.79 11.95 -8.93
C VAL A 18 14.85 13.11 -8.65
N ARG A 19 15.35 14.35 -8.68
CA ARG A 19 14.53 15.55 -8.53
C ARG A 19 13.50 15.67 -9.64
N GLN A 20 13.90 15.47 -10.90
CA GLN A 20 12.98 15.50 -12.03
C GLN A 20 11.85 14.47 -11.90
N ILE A 21 12.17 13.26 -11.41
CA ILE A 21 11.15 12.25 -11.14
C ILE A 21 10.24 12.72 -9.98
N ALA A 22 10.82 13.18 -8.88
CA ALA A 22 10.07 13.66 -7.71
C ALA A 22 9.09 14.78 -8.07
N ASP A 23 9.51 15.74 -8.90
CA ASP A 23 8.68 16.84 -9.38
C ASP A 23 7.47 16.33 -10.17
N GLY A 24 7.63 15.24 -10.92
CA GLY A 24 6.53 14.58 -11.64
C GLY A 24 5.50 13.87 -10.73
N TYR A 25 5.85 13.62 -9.47
CA TYR A 25 4.99 12.99 -8.46
C TYR A 25 4.61 13.95 -7.31
N ALA A 26 4.89 15.25 -7.44
CA ALA A 26 4.61 16.29 -6.45
C ALA A 26 3.13 16.73 -6.47
N PHE A 27 2.24 15.84 -6.02
CA PHE A 27 0.81 16.13 -5.91
C PHE A 27 0.45 16.75 -4.55
N THR A 28 -0.48 17.72 -4.56
CA THR A 28 -0.93 18.46 -3.37
C THR A 28 -2.23 17.94 -2.75
N GLY A 29 -2.86 16.93 -3.36
CA GLY A 29 -4.14 16.34 -2.91
C GLY A 29 -4.00 14.93 -2.33
N PRO A 30 -5.13 14.28 -1.98
CA PRO A 30 -5.16 12.91 -1.49
C PRO A 30 -4.47 11.95 -2.48
N ALA A 31 -3.53 11.16 -1.97
CA ALA A 31 -2.72 10.27 -2.77
C ALA A 31 -2.37 9.01 -1.97
N LEU A 32 -2.02 7.94 -2.69
CA LEU A 32 -1.38 6.75 -2.14
C LEU A 32 0.13 6.90 -2.19
N ASP A 33 0.80 6.56 -1.11
CA ASP A 33 2.25 6.54 -0.97
C ASP A 33 2.78 5.14 -1.32
N LEU A 34 3.37 4.99 -2.51
CA LEU A 34 3.88 3.69 -2.98
C LEU A 34 5.32 3.42 -2.59
N GLY A 35 6.10 4.48 -2.40
CA GLY A 35 7.50 4.39 -2.01
C GLY A 35 8.31 5.59 -2.48
N ALA A 36 9.57 5.37 -2.81
CA ALA A 36 10.52 6.41 -3.14
C ALA A 36 11.34 6.03 -4.37
N VAL A 37 11.90 7.04 -5.04
CA VAL A 37 12.75 6.85 -6.20
C VAL A 37 14.00 6.06 -5.80
N LEU A 38 14.33 5.05 -6.59
CA LEU A 38 15.54 4.24 -6.46
C LEU A 38 16.44 4.49 -7.66
N GLN A 39 17.67 4.98 -7.41
CA GLN A 39 18.67 5.22 -8.45
C GLN A 39 19.98 4.55 -8.05
N GLY A 40 20.52 3.69 -8.91
CA GLY A 40 21.80 3.01 -8.66
C GLY A 40 21.81 2.13 -7.40
N GLY A 41 20.67 1.54 -7.02
CA GLY A 41 20.55 0.73 -5.80
C GLY A 41 20.34 1.55 -4.52
N THR A 42 20.37 2.87 -4.59
CA THR A 42 20.11 3.76 -3.45
C THR A 42 18.67 4.28 -3.52
N ALA A 43 17.91 4.11 -2.45
CA ALA A 43 16.59 4.72 -2.28
C ALA A 43 16.76 6.17 -1.78
N TYR A 44 15.92 7.09 -2.28
CA TYR A 44 15.93 8.49 -1.92
C TYR A 44 14.64 8.87 -1.18
N PRO A 45 14.58 8.78 0.16
CA PRO A 45 13.36 9.06 0.93
C PRO A 45 12.77 10.46 0.70
N GLY A 46 13.61 11.44 0.35
CA GLY A 46 13.16 12.80 -0.01
C GLY A 46 12.45 12.90 -1.37
N ALA A 47 12.42 11.82 -2.16
CA ALA A 47 11.78 11.73 -3.47
C ALA A 47 10.68 10.66 -3.46
N GLN A 48 9.54 10.99 -2.84
CA GLN A 48 8.40 10.08 -2.74
C GLN A 48 7.69 9.90 -4.09
N VAL A 49 7.25 8.67 -4.36
CA VAL A 49 6.43 8.26 -5.49
C VAL A 49 5.01 8.04 -4.99
N ARG A 50 4.09 8.88 -5.47
CA ARG A 50 2.70 8.94 -4.99
C ARG A 50 1.72 8.77 -6.14
N ILE A 51 0.54 8.22 -5.90
CA ILE A 51 -0.55 8.14 -6.90
C ILE A 51 -1.78 8.91 -6.40
N PRO A 52 -2.24 9.97 -7.08
CA PRO A 52 -3.45 10.69 -6.69
C PRO A 52 -4.67 9.78 -6.67
N LEU A 53 -5.54 9.93 -5.68
CA LEU A 53 -6.77 9.12 -5.62
C LEU A 53 -7.66 9.31 -6.87
N ALA A 54 -7.65 10.50 -7.46
CA ALA A 54 -8.46 10.83 -8.64
C ALA A 54 -8.17 9.95 -9.88
N VAL A 55 -6.97 9.37 -9.98
CA VAL A 55 -6.59 8.51 -11.12
C VAL A 55 -6.85 7.02 -10.85
N LEU A 56 -7.26 6.64 -9.64
CA LEU A 56 -7.53 5.26 -9.26
C LEU A 56 -8.87 4.70 -9.78
N ASN A 57 -9.62 5.51 -10.52
CA ASN A 57 -10.75 5.03 -11.33
C ASN A 57 -10.29 4.29 -12.61
N ARG A 58 -8.98 4.23 -12.87
CA ARG A 58 -8.38 3.43 -13.94
C ARG A 58 -7.94 2.06 -13.42
N HIS A 59 -8.02 1.05 -14.26
CA HIS A 59 -7.54 -0.29 -13.93
C HIS A 59 -6.00 -0.31 -13.82
N GLY A 60 -5.49 -1.04 -12.83
CA GLY A 60 -4.06 -1.27 -12.64
C GLY A 60 -3.74 -2.76 -12.51
N LEU A 61 -2.50 -3.14 -12.83
CA LEU A 61 -2.00 -4.50 -12.72
C LEU A 61 -0.75 -4.53 -11.82
N VAL A 62 -0.83 -5.30 -10.73
CA VAL A 62 0.34 -5.61 -9.89
C VAL A 62 0.86 -7.00 -10.25
N ALA A 63 1.97 -7.05 -10.99
CA ALA A 63 2.61 -8.27 -11.44
C ALA A 63 4.08 -8.35 -10.97
N GLY A 64 4.66 -9.55 -10.98
CA GLY A 64 6.02 -9.82 -10.51
C GLY A 64 6.25 -11.30 -10.21
N ALA A 65 7.49 -11.70 -9.93
CA ALA A 65 7.80 -13.08 -9.53
C ALA A 65 7.26 -13.43 -8.12
N THR A 66 7.20 -14.70 -7.76
CA THR A 66 6.80 -15.10 -6.40
C THR A 66 7.79 -14.54 -5.37
N GLY A 67 7.28 -13.98 -4.27
CA GLY A 67 8.12 -13.38 -3.23
C GLY A 67 8.54 -11.92 -3.46
N THR A 68 8.21 -11.29 -4.59
CA THR A 68 8.55 -9.88 -4.87
C THR A 68 7.58 -8.87 -4.25
N GLY A 69 6.72 -9.33 -3.33
CA GLY A 69 5.84 -8.44 -2.55
C GLY A 69 4.50 -8.08 -3.19
N LYS A 70 4.05 -8.73 -4.28
CA LYS A 70 2.73 -8.47 -4.91
C LYS A 70 1.58 -8.34 -3.89
N THR A 71 1.46 -9.32 -3.00
CA THR A 71 0.46 -9.35 -1.94
C THR A 71 0.63 -8.20 -0.95
N LYS A 72 1.88 -7.85 -0.60
CA LYS A 72 2.18 -6.73 0.30
C LYS A 72 1.86 -5.39 -0.34
N THR A 73 2.10 -5.23 -1.63
CA THR A 73 1.70 -4.03 -2.38
C THR A 73 0.18 -3.88 -2.41
N LEU A 74 -0.57 -4.96 -2.66
CA LEU A 74 -2.04 -4.91 -2.61
C LEU A 74 -2.56 -4.58 -1.20
N GLN A 75 -1.93 -5.13 -0.16
CA GLN A 75 -2.26 -4.80 1.24
C GLN A 75 -2.02 -3.30 1.53
N LEU A 76 -0.85 -2.78 1.17
CA LEU A 76 -0.51 -1.35 1.34
C LEU A 76 -1.53 -0.42 0.66
N ILE A 77 -1.89 -0.73 -0.58
CA ILE A 77 -2.87 0.07 -1.34
C ILE A 77 -4.24 0.05 -0.64
N ALA A 78 -4.70 -1.13 -0.23
CA ALA A 78 -6.00 -1.28 0.42
C ALA A 78 -6.03 -0.63 1.81
N GLU A 79 -4.95 -0.73 2.58
CA GLU A 79 -4.79 -0.05 3.87
C GLU A 79 -4.89 1.47 3.72
N GLN A 80 -4.16 2.05 2.78
CA GLN A 80 -4.17 3.50 2.55
C GLN A 80 -5.49 4.01 1.97
N LEU A 81 -6.16 3.23 1.12
CA LEU A 81 -7.50 3.56 0.63
C LEU A 81 -8.54 3.53 1.75
N SER A 82 -8.49 2.50 2.59
CA SER A 82 -9.38 2.39 3.75
C SER A 82 -9.14 3.51 4.77
N ALA A 83 -7.89 3.93 4.97
CA ALA A 83 -7.54 5.04 5.85
C ALA A 83 -8.02 6.41 5.32
N GLN A 84 -8.34 6.49 4.02
CA GLN A 84 -8.91 7.65 3.35
C GLN A 84 -10.42 7.49 3.12
N ASP A 85 -11.08 6.61 3.90
CA ASP A 85 -12.52 6.31 3.85
C ASP A 85 -13.03 5.80 2.48
N VAL A 86 -12.15 5.29 1.62
CA VAL A 86 -12.53 4.67 0.36
C VAL A 86 -12.88 3.20 0.58
N PRO A 87 -14.10 2.75 0.26
CA PRO A 87 -14.47 1.34 0.37
C PRO A 87 -13.65 0.46 -0.57
N VAL A 88 -13.00 -0.57 -0.03
CA VAL A 88 -12.16 -1.51 -0.81
C VAL A 88 -12.77 -2.90 -0.78
N PHE A 89 -13.00 -3.48 -1.96
CA PHE A 89 -13.34 -4.88 -2.12
C PHE A 89 -12.16 -5.66 -2.70
N LEU A 90 -11.66 -6.66 -1.96
CA LEU A 90 -10.56 -7.52 -2.37
C LEU A 90 -11.06 -8.94 -2.65
N ALA A 91 -11.05 -9.34 -3.91
CA ALA A 91 -11.28 -10.72 -4.30
C ALA A 91 -9.96 -11.49 -4.25
N ASP A 92 -9.84 -12.39 -3.27
CA ASP A 92 -8.62 -13.16 -3.04
C ASP A 92 -8.82 -14.61 -3.50
N ILE A 93 -8.35 -14.93 -4.71
CA ILE A 93 -8.47 -16.26 -5.30
C ILE A 93 -7.55 -17.30 -4.62
N LYS A 94 -6.43 -16.87 -4.03
CA LYS A 94 -5.42 -17.77 -3.45
C LYS A 94 -5.38 -17.78 -1.91
N GLY A 95 -6.04 -16.85 -1.24
CA GLY A 95 -6.05 -16.73 0.22
C GLY A 95 -4.91 -15.86 0.78
N ASP A 96 -4.09 -15.25 -0.07
CA ASP A 96 -2.89 -14.48 0.32
C ASP A 96 -3.23 -13.10 0.94
N VAL A 97 -4.41 -12.56 0.67
CA VAL A 97 -4.89 -11.22 1.08
C VAL A 97 -5.92 -11.29 2.21
N SER A 98 -6.47 -12.48 2.49
CA SER A 98 -7.45 -12.75 3.55
C SER A 98 -7.04 -12.29 4.97
N GLY A 99 -5.75 -12.03 5.19
CA GLY A 99 -5.19 -11.51 6.45
C GLY A 99 -5.27 -10.00 6.66
N ILE A 100 -5.70 -9.20 5.67
CA ILE A 100 -5.66 -7.72 5.75
C ILE A 100 -6.55 -7.11 6.85
N SER A 101 -7.56 -7.86 7.31
CA SER A 101 -8.42 -7.45 8.43
C SER A 101 -7.77 -7.64 9.80
N ALA A 102 -6.61 -8.30 9.86
CA ALA A 102 -5.81 -8.42 11.07
C ALA A 102 -4.56 -7.54 10.95
N PRO A 103 -4.04 -6.97 12.05
CA PRO A 103 -2.78 -6.24 12.02
C PRO A 103 -1.67 -7.12 11.43
N GLY A 104 -0.91 -6.57 10.48
CA GLY A 104 0.21 -7.29 9.86
C GLY A 104 1.29 -7.69 10.88
N VAL A 105 1.89 -8.86 10.72
CA VAL A 105 3.03 -9.28 11.55
C VAL A 105 4.30 -8.55 11.09
N PRO A 106 5.00 -7.82 11.98
CA PRO A 106 6.27 -7.18 11.64
C PRO A 106 7.31 -8.23 11.19
N SER A 107 8.07 -7.92 10.14
CA SER A 107 9.19 -8.76 9.71
C SER A 107 10.37 -7.89 9.30
N GLY A 108 11.59 -8.40 9.41
CA GLY A 108 12.81 -7.65 9.06
C GLY A 108 12.80 -7.10 7.62
N ARG A 109 12.14 -7.79 6.67
CA ARG A 109 11.96 -7.28 5.29
C ARG A 109 10.99 -6.09 5.21
N VAL A 110 9.91 -6.11 5.98
CA VAL A 110 8.93 -5.02 5.98
C VAL A 110 9.52 -3.79 6.66
N ALA A 111 10.18 -3.99 7.82
CA ALA A 111 10.85 -2.92 8.54
C ALA A 111 12.01 -2.31 7.74
N GLY A 112 12.85 -3.16 7.12
CA GLY A 112 13.95 -2.69 6.27
C GLY A 112 13.45 -1.88 5.08
N ARG A 113 12.40 -2.36 4.40
CA ARG A 113 11.80 -1.61 3.29
C ARG A 113 11.18 -0.30 3.77
N ALA A 114 10.35 -0.30 4.82
CA ALA A 114 9.75 0.91 5.37
C ALA A 114 10.81 1.99 5.71
N ALA A 115 11.93 1.57 6.32
CA ALA A 115 13.07 2.44 6.62
C ALA A 115 13.75 2.98 5.34
N GLU A 116 13.99 2.13 4.34
CA GLU A 116 14.55 2.54 3.04
C GLU A 116 13.69 3.60 2.33
N VAL A 117 12.36 3.53 2.48
CA VAL A 117 11.43 4.49 1.88
C VAL A 117 11.09 5.68 2.78
N GLY A 118 11.59 5.71 4.02
CA GLY A 118 11.24 6.75 4.99
C GLY A 118 9.76 6.77 5.36
N GLN A 119 9.10 5.61 5.34
CA GLN A 119 7.70 5.47 5.72
C GLN A 119 7.60 4.98 7.17
N ASP A 120 6.86 5.72 8.00
CA ASP A 120 6.46 5.27 9.34
C ASP A 120 5.32 4.25 9.23
N TRP A 121 5.69 2.99 8.98
CA TRP A 121 4.72 1.90 8.86
C TRP A 121 4.35 1.34 10.25
N THR A 122 3.08 1.51 10.64
CA THR A 122 2.50 0.87 11.83
C THR A 122 1.53 -0.21 11.40
N PRO A 123 1.67 -1.47 11.86
CA PRO A 123 0.74 -2.52 11.51
C PRO A 123 -0.65 -2.22 12.07
N GLN A 124 -1.63 -2.05 11.19
CA GLN A 124 -3.04 -1.92 11.54
C GLN A 124 -3.87 -2.89 10.72
N GLY A 125 -4.98 -3.37 11.28
CA GLY A 125 -5.96 -4.15 10.53
C GLY A 125 -6.98 -3.21 9.90
N CYS A 126 -7.34 -3.43 8.64
CA CYS A 126 -8.41 -2.67 8.01
C CYS A 126 -9.79 -3.16 8.48
N PRO A 127 -10.78 -2.26 8.68
CA PRO A 127 -12.16 -2.68 8.91
C PRO A 127 -12.66 -3.53 7.73
N GLY A 128 -12.92 -4.81 7.97
CA GLY A 128 -13.35 -5.75 6.93
C GLY A 128 -14.32 -6.79 7.46
N ALA A 129 -15.51 -6.85 6.87
CA ALA A 129 -16.47 -7.91 7.16
C ALA A 129 -16.00 -9.21 6.52
N ARG A 130 -15.54 -10.17 7.34
CA ARG A 130 -15.28 -11.55 6.89
C ARG A 130 -16.58 -12.20 6.46
N ARG A 131 -16.88 -12.23 5.16
CA ARG A 131 -17.80 -13.24 4.62
C ARG A 131 -17.05 -14.57 4.54
N HIS A 132 -16.96 -15.25 5.69
CA HIS A 132 -16.71 -16.68 5.70
C HIS A 132 -17.83 -17.30 4.84
N ARG A 133 -17.49 -18.06 3.78
CA ARG A 133 -18.46 -19.01 3.23
C ARG A 133 -18.69 -20.06 4.33
N SER A 134 -19.60 -19.77 5.25
CA SER A 134 -20.21 -20.78 6.09
C SER A 134 -20.94 -21.74 5.15
N ARG A 135 -20.33 -22.89 4.89
CA ARG A 135 -21.03 -24.05 4.34
C ARG A 135 -22.22 -24.31 5.29
N PRO A 136 -23.47 -24.33 4.81
CA PRO A 136 -24.63 -24.53 5.70
C PRO A 136 -24.55 -25.93 6.34
N PRO A 137 -24.97 -26.09 7.61
CA PRO A 137 -25.15 -27.40 8.21
C PRO A 137 -26.53 -27.97 7.83
N GLY A 138 -26.57 -29.27 7.47
CA GLY A 138 -27.78 -30.03 7.12
C GLY A 138 -28.01 -30.09 5.61
N CYS A 139 -28.30 -31.22 4.97
CA CYS A 139 -29.13 -32.33 5.41
C CYS A 139 -28.54 -33.68 4.97
N GLY A 140 -28.63 -34.68 5.84
CA GLY A 140 -28.34 -36.07 5.49
C GLY A 140 -29.32 -36.61 4.46
N HIS A 141 -28.82 -37.45 3.56
CA HIS A 141 -29.65 -38.45 2.89
C HIS A 141 -29.00 -39.82 3.12
N ARG A 142 -29.57 -40.53 4.10
CA ARG A 142 -29.52 -41.98 4.17
C ARG A 142 -30.37 -42.48 3.01
N SER A 143 -29.79 -43.26 2.10
CA SER A 143 -30.59 -44.10 1.22
C SER A 143 -29.80 -45.34 0.82
N ARG A 144 -30.15 -46.41 1.55
CA ARG A 144 -30.00 -47.85 1.28
C ARG A 144 -28.59 -48.44 1.24
#